data_AF-E6R8H9-F1
#
_entry.id   AF-E6R8H9-F1
#
_cell.length_a   1.000
_cell.length_b   1.000
_cell.length_c   1.000
_cell.angle_alpha   90.00
_cell.angle_beta   90.00
_cell.angle_gamma   90.00
#
_symmetry.space_group_name_H-M   'P 1'
#
loop_
_entity.id
_entity.type
_entity.pdbx_description
1 polymer ?
#
loop_
_entity_poly.entity_id
_entity_poly.type
_entity_poly.pdbx_seq_one_letter_code
_entity_poly.pdbx_strand_id
1 'polypeptide(L)'
;MTKAYLLSRTLDPLLAVFTGLFAFYLNQNNPRTAPPPGHTLQELLRWKWAESKKIREARDKEASEEWEKVARELVGGASAEEAKR
;
A
#
# COMPACT_ATOMS: atom_id res chain seq x y z
N MET A 1 13.61 -31.23 -13.85
CA MET A 1 13.42 -31.19 -12.38
C MET A 1 11.95 -31.01 -12.07
N THR A 2 11.31 -32.04 -11.52
CA THR A 2 9.95 -31.96 -11.00
C THR A 2 9.98 -31.16 -9.70
N LYS A 3 9.32 -30.00 -9.66
CA LYS A 3 9.19 -29.22 -8.42
C LYS A 3 8.20 -29.97 -7.51
N ALA A 4 8.71 -30.56 -6.44
CA ALA A 4 7.89 -31.23 -5.44
C ALA A 4 7.12 -30.16 -4.66
N TYR A 5 5.82 -30.06 -4.91
CA TYR A 5 4.89 -29.29 -4.09
C TYR A 5 4.18 -30.31 -3.21
N LEU A 6 4.35 -30.21 -1.89
CA LEU A 6 3.86 -31.22 -0.95
C LEU A 6 2.37 -31.06 -0.66
N LEU A 7 1.82 -29.84 -0.78
CA LEU A 7 0.38 -29.60 -0.58
C LEU A 7 -0.23 -28.71 -1.68
N SER A 8 0.45 -27.65 -2.11
CA SER A 8 0.03 -26.83 -3.26
C SER A 8 1.17 -25.92 -3.71
N ARG A 9 1.19 -25.56 -5.00
CA ARG A 9 2.19 -24.65 -5.59
C ARG A 9 2.21 -23.25 -4.95
N THR A 10 1.15 -22.87 -4.25
CA THR A 10 0.98 -21.54 -3.63
C THR A 10 0.93 -21.59 -2.11
N LEU A 11 0.56 -22.74 -1.52
CA LEU A 11 0.44 -22.88 -0.07
C LEU A 11 1.81 -23.04 0.60
N ASP A 12 2.72 -23.83 0.00
CA ASP A 12 4.05 -24.08 0.56
C ASP A 12 4.87 -22.76 0.71
N PRO A 13 4.91 -21.85 -0.30
CA PRO A 13 5.56 -20.55 -0.15
C PRO A 13 4.87 -19.63 0.85
N LEU A 14 3.53 -19.63 0.88
CA LEU A 14 2.76 -18.81 1.82
C LEU A 14 3.05 -19.24 3.26
N LEU A 15 3.05 -20.55 3.53
CA LEU A 15 3.37 -21.12 4.82
C LEU A 15 4.83 -20.86 5.21
N ALA A 16 5.78 -20.96 4.27
CA ALA A 16 7.18 -20.64 4.54
C ALA A 16 7.37 -19.16 4.94
N VAL A 17 6.76 -18.24 4.22
CA VAL A 17 6.80 -16.80 4.54
C VAL A 17 6.11 -16.51 5.87
N PHE A 18 4.92 -17.08 6.10
CA PHE A 18 4.19 -16.94 7.34
C PHE A 18 4.99 -17.46 8.54
N THR A 19 5.58 -18.65 8.41
CA THR A 19 6.38 -19.27 9.48
C THR A 19 7.62 -18.44 9.80
N GLY A 20 8.29 -17.89 8.78
CA GLY A 20 9.42 -16.97 8.98
C GLY A 20 9.04 -15.68 9.71
N LEU A 21 7.91 -15.06 9.32
CA LEU A 21 7.38 -13.88 10.00
C LEU A 21 6.98 -14.18 11.45
N PHE A 22 6.34 -15.33 11.69
CA PHE A 22 5.90 -15.76 13.01
C PHE A 22 7.07 -16.05 13.95
N ALA A 23 8.10 -16.76 13.49
CA ALA A 23 9.32 -16.98 14.25
C ALA A 23 10.02 -15.66 14.61
N PHE A 24 10.05 -14.72 13.67
CA PHE A 24 10.61 -13.39 13.90
C PHE A 24 9.78 -12.57 14.92
N TYR A 25 8.46 -12.67 14.89
CA TYR A 25 7.57 -12.06 15.89
C TYR A 25 7.82 -12.61 17.29
N LEU A 26 7.93 -13.94 17.43
CA LEU A 26 8.24 -14.59 18.71
C LEU A 26 9.63 -14.18 19.24
N ASN A 27 10.62 -14.04 18.35
CA ASN A 27 11.96 -13.59 18.74
C ASN A 27 11.98 -12.16 19.30
N GLN A 28 11.18 -11.25 18.71
CA GLN A 28 11.05 -9.88 19.20
C GLN A 28 10.31 -9.76 20.53
N ASN A 29 9.30 -10.60 20.79
CA ASN A 29 8.54 -10.59 22.04
C ASN A 29 9.19 -11.36 23.19
N ASN A 30 10.38 -11.93 22.97
CA ASN A 30 11.06 -12.71 23.98
C ASN A 30 11.79 -11.77 24.97
N PRO A 31 11.45 -11.78 26.28
CA PRO A 31 11.93 -10.79 27.26
C PRO A 31 13.45 -10.78 27.51
N ARG A 32 14.20 -11.76 26.99
CA ARG A 32 15.66 -11.85 27.12
C ARG A 32 16.46 -11.28 25.94
N THR A 33 15.81 -11.06 24.79
CA THR A 33 16.44 -10.61 23.54
C THR A 33 15.71 -9.44 22.89
N ALA A 34 14.72 -8.86 23.58
CA ALA A 34 13.96 -7.72 23.12
C ALA A 34 14.90 -6.54 22.78
N PRO A 35 14.97 -6.13 21.50
CA PRO A 35 15.69 -4.93 21.10
C PRO A 35 15.11 -3.70 21.82
N PRO A 36 15.89 -2.62 22.02
CA PRO A 36 15.39 -1.39 22.62
C PRO A 36 14.12 -0.89 21.91
N PRO A 37 13.13 -0.36 22.65
CA PRO A 37 11.88 0.15 22.07
C PRO A 37 12.22 1.24 21.05
N GLY A 38 11.80 1.08 19.79
CA GLY A 38 12.13 1.97 18.68
C GLY A 38 12.80 1.29 17.46
N HIS A 39 13.38 0.10 17.64
CA HIS A 39 14.03 -0.67 16.56
C HIS A 39 13.22 -1.89 16.12
N THR A 40 11.89 -1.83 16.20
CA THR A 40 11.03 -2.94 15.79
C THR A 40 10.62 -2.80 14.32
N LEU A 41 10.52 -3.92 13.61
CA LEU A 41 9.99 -3.91 12.23
C LEU A 41 8.53 -3.46 12.19
N GLN A 42 7.77 -3.62 13.27
CA GLN A 42 6.39 -3.14 13.35
C GLN A 42 6.32 -1.62 13.23
N GLU A 43 7.26 -0.93 13.85
CA GLU A 43 7.34 0.53 13.78
C GLU A 43 7.70 1.02 12.37
N LEU A 44 8.65 0.35 11.71
CA LEU A 44 8.95 0.55 10.30
C LEU A 44 7.75 0.24 9.39
N LEU A 45 7.02 -0.84 9.63
CA LEU A 45 5.81 -1.17 8.88
C LEU A 45 4.74 -0.10 9.05
N ARG A 46 4.51 0.35 10.29
CA ARG A 46 3.55 1.40 10.62
C ARG A 46 3.91 2.71 9.92
N TRP A 47 5.19 3.08 9.94
CA TRP A 47 5.70 4.24 9.20
C TRP A 47 5.47 4.09 7.69
N LYS A 48 5.87 2.96 7.09
CA LYS A 48 5.71 2.71 5.65
C LYS A 48 4.25 2.72 5.20
N TRP A 49 3.34 2.18 6.02
CA TRP A 49 1.91 2.25 5.77
C TRP A 49 1.37 3.67 5.85
N ALA A 50 1.79 4.45 6.85
CA ALA A 50 1.40 5.84 6.97
C ALA A 50 1.91 6.69 5.79
N GLU A 51 3.14 6.46 5.34
CA GLU A 51 3.72 7.11 4.15
C GLU A 51 2.96 6.71 2.87
N SER A 52 2.70 5.42 2.67
CA SER A 52 1.95 4.93 1.50
C SER A 52 0.53 5.50 1.46
N LYS A 53 -0.11 5.66 2.63
CA LYS A 53 -1.44 6.28 2.73
C LYS A 53 -1.39 7.75 2.31
N LYS A 54 -0.41 8.51 2.80
CA LYS A 54 -0.22 9.92 2.40
C LYS A 54 0.02 10.08 0.90
N ILE A 55 0.83 9.21 0.29
CA ILE A 55 1.09 9.24 -1.16
C ILE A 55 -0.19 8.97 -1.95
N ARG A 56 -1.02 8.01 -1.50
CA ARG A 56 -2.32 7.73 -2.13
C ARG A 56 -3.26 8.92 -2.01
N GLU A 57 -3.40 9.49 -0.81
CA GLU A 57 -4.23 10.67 -0.58
C GLU A 57 -3.78 11.88 -1.42
N ALA A 58 -2.47 12.07 -1.61
CA ALA A 58 -1.94 13.13 -2.48
C ALA A 58 -2.32 12.90 -3.94
N ARG A 59 -2.16 11.67 -4.45
CA ARG A 59 -2.58 11.32 -5.82
C ARG A 59 -4.07 11.47 -6.04
N ASP A 60 -4.87 11.06 -5.07
CA ASP A 60 -6.34 11.15 -5.17
C ASP A 60 -6.79 12.62 -5.21
N LYS A 61 -6.13 13.50 -4.44
CA LYS A 61 -6.36 14.95 -4.49
C LYS A 61 -5.96 15.55 -5.84
N GLU A 62 -4.76 15.27 -6.31
CA GLU A 62 -4.28 15.74 -7.62
C GLU A 62 -5.22 15.31 -8.75
N ALA A 63 -5.64 14.03 -8.74
CA ALA A 63 -6.60 13.52 -9.70
C ALA A 63 -7.94 14.26 -9.61
N SER A 64 -8.46 14.51 -8.40
CA SER A 64 -9.72 15.25 -8.24
C SER A 64 -9.65 16.69 -8.77
N GLU A 65 -8.56 17.40 -8.54
CA GLU A 65 -8.36 18.76 -9.05
C GLU A 65 -8.22 18.80 -10.59
N GLU A 66 -7.59 17.77 -11.17
CA GLU A 66 -7.51 17.60 -12.62
C GLU A 66 -8.90 17.38 -13.24
N TRP A 67 -9.71 16.50 -12.65
CA TRP A 67 -11.08 16.26 -13.09
C TRP A 67 -11.97 17.52 -12.97
N GLU A 68 -11.80 18.31 -11.92
CA GLU A 68 -12.53 19.57 -11.75
C GLU A 68 -12.17 20.60 -12.83
N LYS A 69 -10.88 20.71 -13.21
CA LYS A 69 -10.44 21.61 -14.29
C LYS A 69 -11.04 21.19 -15.63
N VAL A 70 -10.95 19.90 -15.95
CA VAL A 70 -11.52 19.34 -17.19
C VAL A 70 -13.04 19.56 -17.24
N ALA A 71 -13.75 19.33 -16.14
CA ALA A 71 -15.18 19.58 -16.07
C ALA A 71 -15.52 21.07 -16.30
N ARG A 72 -14.73 21.99 -15.74
CA ARG A 72 -14.93 23.43 -15.91
C ARG A 72 -14.65 23.89 -17.34
N GLU A 73 -13.62 23.36 -17.98
CA GLU A 73 -13.30 23.64 -19.40
C GLU A 73 -14.40 23.13 -20.33
N LEU A 74 -14.95 21.94 -20.10
CA LEU A 74 -16.07 21.40 -20.86
C LEU A 74 -17.33 22.26 -20.73
N VAL A 75 -17.66 22.69 -19.51
CA VAL A 75 -18.82 23.57 -19.26
C VAL A 75 -18.60 24.95 -19.90
N GLY A 76 -17.40 25.52 -19.77
CA GLY A 76 -17.06 26.80 -20.39
C GLY A 76 -17.06 26.75 -21.92
N GLY A 77 -16.59 25.65 -22.50
CA GLY A 77 -16.62 25.39 -23.94
C GLY A 77 -18.03 25.21 -24.48
N ALA A 78 -18.91 24.52 -23.76
CA ALA A 78 -20.31 24.35 -24.13
C ALA A 78 -21.06 25.70 -24.15
N SER A 79 -20.84 26.55 -23.14
CA SER A 79 -21.44 27.89 -23.08
C SER A 79 -20.93 28.82 -24.19
N ALA A 80 -19.67 28.68 -24.62
CA ALA A 80 -19.10 29.45 -25.73
C ALA A 80 -19.60 28.99 -27.12
N GLU A 81 -19.88 27.69 -27.28
CA GLU A 81 -20.51 27.12 -28.48
C GLU A 81 -21.99 27.54 -28.60
N GLU A 82 -22.76 27.53 -27.52
CA GLU A 82 -24.16 27.96 -27.51
C GLU A 82 -24.34 29.45 -27.81
N ALA A 83 -23.45 30.31 -27.31
CA ALA A 83 -23.52 31.75 -27.57
C ALA A 83 -23.21 32.16 -29.03
N LYS A 84 -22.70 31.22 -29.84
CA LYS A 84 -22.28 31.46 -31.23
C LYS A 84 -23.31 30.94 -32.26
N ARG A 85 -24.35 30.23 -31.83
CA ARG A 85 -25.49 29.80 -32.66
C ARG A 85 -26.62 30.83 -32.62
#